data_AF-A0A3N2M4R9-F1
#
_entry.id   AF-A0A3N2M4R9-F1
#
_cell.length_a   1.000
_cell.length_b   1.000
_cell.length_c   1.000
_cell.angle_alpha   90.00
_cell.angle_beta   90.00
_cell.angle_gamma   90.00
#
_symmetry.space_group_name_H-M   'P 1'
#
loop_
_entity.id
_entity.type
_entity.pdbx_description
1 polymer ?
#
loop_
_entity_poly.entity_id
_entity_poly.type
_entity_poly.pdbx_seq_one_letter_code
_entity_poly.pdbx_strand_id
1 'polypeptide(L)'
;MKVPQINTTKGKQPVTVVPDELLVEGFLSSEGADADDVDLVRLLEYAEPDAKKNGAILRRCLEGKARLLPVYPGEGEKEPTGAKVVGSIMDGCLYLVPLT
;
A
#
# COMPACT_ATOMS: atom_id res chain seq x y z
N MET A 1 20.17 5.74 34.36
CA MET A 1 20.07 4.92 33.13
C MET A 1 20.54 5.76 31.95
N LYS A 2 21.38 5.20 31.07
CA LYS A 2 21.85 5.87 29.84
C LYS A 2 20.84 5.55 28.73
N VAL A 3 20.10 6.55 28.26
CA VAL A 3 19.21 6.38 27.10
C VAL A 3 20.08 6.32 25.84
N PRO A 4 19.99 5.26 25.01
CA PRO A 4 20.73 5.21 23.77
C PRO A 4 20.30 6.36 22.85
N GLN A 5 21.24 7.22 22.45
CA GLN A 5 20.99 8.25 21.43
C GLN A 5 21.32 7.69 20.06
N ILE A 6 20.36 6.96 19.46
CA ILE A 6 20.47 6.45 18.09
C ILE A 6 19.83 7.47 17.13
N ASN A 7 20.43 8.66 17.05
CA ASN A 7 20.07 9.66 16.04
C ASN A 7 20.99 9.52 14.84
N THR A 8 20.81 8.48 14.03
CA THR A 8 21.56 8.30 12.79
C THR A 8 20.71 7.69 11.69
N THR A 9 20.82 8.26 10.48
CA THR A 9 20.16 7.75 9.26
C THR A 9 21.01 6.74 8.51
N LYS A 10 22.23 6.44 8.99
CA LYS A 10 23.20 5.55 8.32
C LYS A 10 22.69 4.11 8.08
N GLY A 11 21.60 3.71 8.71
CA GLY A 11 20.94 2.41 8.51
C GLY A 11 19.55 2.46 7.88
N LYS A 12 19.04 3.64 7.48
CA LYS A 12 17.73 3.74 6.82
C LYS A 12 17.83 3.17 5.40
N GLN A 13 17.05 2.14 5.11
CA GLN A 13 16.90 1.57 3.77
C GLN A 13 15.49 1.85 3.22
N PRO A 14 15.28 1.80 1.89
CA PRO A 14 13.95 1.91 1.31
C PRO A 14 13.03 0.80 1.85
N VAL A 15 11.76 1.11 2.09
CA VAL A 15 10.79 0.13 2.60
C VAL A 15 10.67 -1.10 1.69
N THR A 16 10.96 -0.96 0.40
CA THR A 16 10.97 -2.06 -0.57
C THR A 16 12.00 -3.16 -0.27
N VAL A 17 12.95 -2.97 0.64
CA VAL A 17 13.86 -4.06 1.06
C VAL A 17 13.19 -5.04 2.03
N VAL A 18 12.08 -4.65 2.64
CA VAL A 18 11.34 -5.45 3.62
C VAL A 18 10.61 -6.59 2.90
N PRO A 19 10.52 -7.80 3.48
CA PRO A 19 9.70 -8.89 2.93
C PRO A 19 8.23 -8.50 2.77
N ASP A 20 7.53 -9.13 1.82
CA ASP A 20 6.13 -8.78 1.51
C ASP A 20 5.22 -8.80 2.76
N GLU A 21 5.35 -9.83 3.59
CA GLU A 21 4.56 -10.01 4.82
C GLU A 21 4.71 -8.89 5.87
N LEU A 22 5.74 -8.04 5.74
CA LEU A 22 5.99 -6.90 6.62
C LEU A 22 5.93 -5.55 5.87
N LEU A 23 5.67 -5.57 4.56
CA LEU A 23 5.84 -4.39 3.72
C LEU A 23 4.78 -3.32 4.01
N VAL A 24 3.53 -3.73 4.24
CA VAL A 24 2.42 -2.82 4.58
C VAL A 24 2.68 -2.14 5.92
N GLU A 25 2.98 -2.91 6.97
CA GLU A 25 3.32 -2.36 8.30
C GLU A 25 4.54 -1.43 8.22
N GLY A 26 5.57 -1.85 7.48
CA GLY A 26 6.77 -1.06 7.25
C GLY A 26 6.50 0.26 6.52
N PHE A 27 5.59 0.26 5.55
CA PHE A 27 5.19 1.46 4.82
C PHE A 27 4.41 2.42 5.74
N LEU A 28 3.42 1.89 6.46
CA LEU A 28 2.58 2.68 7.38
C LEU A 28 3.37 3.25 8.56
N SER A 29 4.49 2.60 8.93
CA SER A 29 5.41 3.08 9.97
C SER A 29 6.54 3.95 9.42
N SER A 30 6.61 4.15 8.09
CA SER A 30 7.71 4.89 7.47
C SER A 30 7.54 6.40 7.69
N GLU A 31 8.61 7.04 8.17
CA GLU A 31 8.62 8.49 8.32
C GLU A 31 8.60 9.16 6.94
N GLY A 32 7.60 10.02 6.71
CA GLY A 32 7.50 10.83 5.49
C GLY A 32 6.72 10.21 4.34
N ALA A 33 5.96 9.12 4.57
CA ALA A 33 4.94 8.68 3.62
C ALA A 33 3.87 9.76 3.43
N ASP A 34 3.42 9.92 2.19
CA ASP A 34 2.33 10.84 1.86
C ASP A 34 1.01 10.36 2.48
N ALA A 35 0.16 11.29 2.91
CA ALA A 35 -1.08 10.96 3.60
C ALA A 35 -2.06 10.19 2.69
N ASP A 36 -2.13 10.54 1.41
CA ASP A 36 -3.03 9.89 0.45
C ASP A 36 -2.54 8.45 0.17
N ASP A 37 -1.22 8.25 0.07
CA ASP A 37 -0.63 6.92 -0.06
C ASP A 37 -0.87 6.06 1.19
N VAL A 38 -0.77 6.64 2.39
CA VAL A 38 -1.06 5.94 3.66
C VAL A 38 -2.51 5.47 3.70
N ASP A 39 -3.46 6.33 3.35
CA ASP A 39 -4.87 5.95 3.34
C ASP A 39 -5.17 4.90 2.27
N LEU A 40 -4.53 4.97 1.10
CA LEU A 40 -4.64 3.95 0.06
C LEU A 40 -4.09 2.59 0.51
N VAL A 41 -2.98 2.57 1.25
CA VAL A 41 -2.40 1.34 1.82
C VAL A 41 -3.29 0.76 2.92
N ARG A 42 -3.99 1.59 3.70
CA ARG A 42 -4.99 1.11 4.67
C ARG A 42 -6.19 0.47 3.98
N LEU A 43 -6.65 1.05 2.87
CA LEU A 43 -7.70 0.44 2.05
C LEU A 43 -7.25 -0.90 1.47
N LEU A 44 -5.97 -1.02 1.09
CA LEU A 44 -5.39 -2.29 0.66
C LEU A 44 -5.39 -3.34 1.76
N GLU A 45 -4.98 -2.98 2.98
CA GLU A 45 -4.98 -3.88 4.13
C GLU A 45 -6.40 -4.37 4.46
N TYR A 46 -7.40 -3.49 4.33
CA TYR A 46 -8.81 -3.85 4.49
C TYR A 46 -9.31 -4.77 3.37
N ALA A 47 -8.98 -4.47 2.11
CA ALA A 47 -9.46 -5.21 0.94
C ALA A 47 -8.82 -6.59 0.80
N GLU A 48 -7.55 -6.75 1.18
CA GLU A 48 -6.82 -8.01 1.20
C GLU A 48 -6.07 -8.14 2.54
N PRO A 49 -6.64 -8.86 3.52
CA PRO A 49 -6.05 -8.99 4.86
C PRO A 49 -4.87 -9.97 4.91
N ASP A 50 -4.62 -10.75 3.86
CA ASP A 50 -3.42 -11.59 3.79
C ASP A 50 -2.17 -10.72 3.60
N ALA A 51 -1.34 -10.64 4.66
CA ALA A 51 -0.15 -9.79 4.71
C ALA A 51 0.84 -10.06 3.56
N LYS A 52 0.95 -11.30 3.10
CA LYS A 52 1.87 -11.63 2.01
C LYS A 52 1.32 -11.16 0.67
N LYS A 53 0.02 -11.34 0.42
CA LYS A 53 -0.62 -10.88 -0.82
C LYS A 53 -0.70 -9.36 -0.89
N ASN A 54 -1.14 -8.70 0.18
CA ASN A 54 -1.22 -7.24 0.18
C ASN A 54 0.16 -6.60 0.07
N GLY A 55 1.19 -7.16 0.71
CA GLY A 55 2.57 -6.78 0.54
C GLY A 55 3.06 -6.93 -0.90
N ALA A 56 2.77 -8.06 -1.55
CA ALA A 56 3.13 -8.27 -2.95
C ALA A 56 2.44 -7.28 -3.90
N ILE A 57 1.19 -6.90 -3.61
CA ILE A 57 0.45 -5.86 -4.36
C ILE A 57 1.12 -4.50 -4.15
N LEU A 58 1.38 -4.09 -2.91
CA LEU A 58 2.04 -2.83 -2.57
C LEU A 58 3.43 -2.73 -3.22
N ARG A 59 4.21 -3.82 -3.20
CA ARG A 59 5.51 -3.86 -3.88
C ARG A 59 5.40 -3.50 -5.35
N ARG A 60 4.42 -4.09 -6.06
CA ARG A 60 4.22 -3.77 -7.49
C ARG A 60 3.88 -2.30 -7.70
N CYS A 61 3.19 -1.67 -6.76
CA CYS A 61 2.92 -0.24 -6.80
C CYS A 61 4.18 0.59 -6.58
N LEU A 62 4.97 0.26 -5.56
CA LEU A 62 6.24 0.94 -5.26
C LEU A 62 7.28 0.76 -6.38
N GLU A 63 7.22 -0.35 -7.12
CA GLU A 63 8.05 -0.60 -8.31
C GLU A 63 7.52 0.08 -9.59
N GLY A 64 6.41 0.82 -9.51
CA GLY A 64 5.81 1.52 -10.65
C GLY A 64 5.16 0.59 -11.68
N LYS A 65 4.89 -0.67 -11.34
CA LYS A 65 4.30 -1.68 -12.25
C LYS A 65 2.78 -1.72 -12.21
N ALA A 66 2.18 -1.08 -11.21
CA ALA A 66 0.75 -1.00 -11.03
C ALA A 66 0.40 0.21 -10.16
N ARG A 67 -0.87 0.58 -10.12
CA ARG A 67 -1.42 1.53 -9.16
C ARG A 67 -2.68 0.97 -8.52
N LEU A 68 -2.93 1.33 -7.27
CA LEU A 68 -4.19 1.08 -6.61
C LEU A 68 -5.19 2.18 -6.95
N LEU A 69 -6.45 1.80 -7.11
CA LEU A 69 -7.53 2.73 -7.40
C LEU A 69 -8.79 2.28 -6.65
N PRO A 70 -9.22 3.01 -5.60
CA PRO A 70 -10.54 2.81 -5.02
C PRO A 70 -11.59 3.30 -6.01
N VAL A 71 -12.72 2.58 -6.08
CA VAL A 71 -13.87 2.95 -6.91
C VAL A 71 -15.13 2.87 -6.06
N TYR A 72 -15.89 3.97 -6.02
CA TYR A 72 -17.13 4.12 -5.26
C TYR A 72 -18.33 4.26 -6.20
N PRO A 73 -19.11 3.18 -6.46
CA PRO A 73 -20.21 3.19 -7.43
C PRO A 73 -21.32 4.20 -7.10
N GLY A 74 -21.48 4.55 -5.82
CA GLY A 74 -22.45 5.57 -5.37
C GLY A 74 -22.19 6.96 -5.96
N GLU A 75 -20.98 7.23 -6.43
CA GLU A 75 -20.57 8.49 -7.05
C GLU A 75 -20.56 8.43 -8.59
N GLY A 76 -21.06 7.33 -9.17
CA GLY A 76 -21.11 7.13 -10.62
C GLY A 76 -19.78 6.64 -11.23
N GLU A 77 -18.81 6.30 -10.40
CA GLU A 77 -17.54 5.72 -10.83
C GLU A 77 -17.74 4.29 -11.36
N LYS A 78 -16.89 3.90 -12.31
CA LYS A 78 -16.93 2.58 -12.95
C LYS A 78 -15.62 1.85 -12.76
N GLU A 79 -15.70 0.52 -12.80
CA GLU A 79 -14.53 -0.35 -12.83
C GLU A 79 -13.54 0.10 -13.93
N PRO A 80 -12.25 0.23 -13.62
CA PRO A 80 -11.26 0.66 -14.61
C PRO A 80 -10.95 -0.50 -15.59
N THR A 81 -10.90 -0.19 -16.88
CA THR A 81 -10.62 -1.20 -17.92
C THR A 81 -9.29 -1.91 -17.67
N GLY A 82 -9.32 -3.25 -17.63
CA GLY A 82 -8.12 -4.08 -17.46
C GLY A 82 -7.58 -4.12 -16.03
N ALA A 83 -8.30 -3.54 -15.06
CA ALA A 83 -7.96 -3.67 -13.65
C ALA A 83 -8.31 -5.06 -13.11
N LYS A 84 -7.68 -5.42 -11.98
CA LYS A 84 -8.04 -6.60 -11.20
C LYS A 84 -8.64 -6.14 -9.88
N VAL A 85 -9.79 -6.69 -9.51
CA VAL A 85 -10.35 -6.48 -8.17
C VAL A 85 -9.37 -7.04 -7.13
N VAL A 86 -8.98 -6.20 -6.17
CA VAL A 86 -8.23 -6.61 -4.99
C VAL A 86 -9.20 -7.14 -3.92
N GLY A 87 -10.22 -6.34 -3.62
CA GLY A 87 -11.24 -6.68 -2.64
C GLY A 87 -12.21 -5.53 -2.40
N SER A 88 -13.20 -5.77 -1.54
CA SER A 88 -14.19 -4.77 -1.16
C SER A 88 -13.59 -3.75 -0.17
N ILE A 89 -14.01 -2.50 -0.28
CA ILE A 89 -13.75 -1.42 0.68
C ILE A 89 -15.10 -0.83 1.12
N MET A 90 -15.09 0.10 2.08
CA MET A 90 -16.32 0.78 2.51
C MET A 90 -16.98 1.43 1.30
N ASP A 91 -18.24 1.08 1.02
CA ASP A 91 -19.04 1.61 -0.09
C ASP A 91 -18.44 1.49 -1.51
N GLY A 92 -17.46 0.59 -1.69
CA GLY A 92 -16.72 0.48 -2.94
C GLY A 92 -15.89 -0.78 -3.10
N CYS A 93 -15.01 -0.77 -4.10
CA CYS A 93 -14.03 -1.83 -4.34
C CYS A 93 -12.65 -1.22 -4.63
N LEU A 94 -11.60 -1.88 -4.17
CA LEU A 94 -10.24 -1.52 -4.49
C LEU A 94 -9.76 -2.31 -5.71
N TYR A 95 -9.19 -1.61 -6.68
CA TYR A 95 -8.70 -2.18 -7.92
C TYR A 95 -7.19 -2.02 -8.04
N LEU A 96 -6.54 -3.01 -8.63
CA LEU A 96 -5.16 -2.95 -9.07
C LEU A 96 -5.11 -2.75 -10.58
N VAL A 97 -4.63 -1.58 -11.00
CA VAL A 97 -4.51 -1.21 -12.41
C VAL A 97 -3.05 -1.41 -12.84
N PRO A 98 -2.75 -2.33 -13.77
CA PRO A 98 -1.40 -2.48 -14.31
C PRO A 98 -0.93 -1.20 -15.02
N LEU A 99 0.34 -0.86 -14.84
CA LEU A 99 1.00 0.21 -15.60
C LEU A 99 1.92 -0.46 -16.65
N THR A 100 1.74 -0.08 -17.91
CA THR A 100 2.54 -0.57 -19.06
C THR A 100 3.87 0.15 -19.16
#